data_AF-A0A816QY04-F1
#
_entry.id   AF-A0A816QY04-F1
#
_cell.length_a   1.000
_cell.length_b   1.000
_cell.length_c   1.000
_cell.angle_alpha   90.00
_cell.angle_beta   90.00
_cell.angle_gamma   90.00
#
_symmetry.space_group_name_H-M   'P 1'
#
loop_
_entity.id
_entity.type
_entity.pdbx_description
1 polymer ?
#
loop_
_entity_poly.entity_id
_entity_poly.type
_entity_poly.pdbx_seq_one_letter_code
_entity_poly.pdbx_strand_id
1 'polypeptide(L)'
;MWFWFSRSAARREEFVKVANSIVEVYAHFLHRFVCTRWIEIGILLERIVEQWNIINEYFLIFLPKIDKPLDRNERFQRIKTTLVSKITMTRFHFILYLYRTIFKKALVWFQQERPLVHVLFSECCNILRSVLLCFVKEDLVAFKQGTQLLSISYELQNNQRIDSKIEIGESTRNCLTDLSSNEKIAFYKDAREIYCTIAEELIRTLPTNNTLLRHLQCLHPLLRTESASRTNIMCITRSIPFLFNEEEIDRLSVEWRTYEMTDISDEWMEGKTGNENQNEPTAYHPIDIYWRHIFSIKTSTGSLQFIVLTKLVKCLLSLSHGNADVERSFSKNRHLVSDERASLSEQSINGLTS
;
A
#
# COMPACT_ATOMS: atom_id res chain seq x y z
N MET A 1 -7.66 24.48 -1.38
CA MET A 1 -7.51 25.27 -0.14
C MET A 1 -6.05 25.60 0.20
N TRP A 2 -5.06 24.69 0.13
CA TRP A 2 -3.64 25.00 0.46
C TRP A 2 -3.11 26.32 -0.13
N PHE A 3 -3.27 26.52 -1.44
CA PHE A 3 -2.83 27.73 -2.13
C PHE A 3 -3.48 29.04 -1.64
N TRP A 4 -4.64 28.95 -0.97
CA TRP A 4 -5.29 30.12 -0.36
C TRP A 4 -4.45 30.68 0.79
N PHE A 5 -3.89 29.79 1.61
CA PHE A 5 -3.15 30.10 2.83
C PHE A 5 -1.63 30.17 2.64
N SER A 6 -1.07 29.43 1.69
CA SER A 6 0.39 29.26 1.59
C SER A 6 1.15 30.57 1.34
N ARG A 7 0.53 31.52 0.63
CA ARG A 7 1.15 32.80 0.25
C ARG A 7 0.65 34.03 1.02
N SER A 8 -0.08 33.86 2.12
CA SER A 8 -0.59 35.00 2.90
C SER A 8 -0.55 34.71 4.40
N ALA A 9 0.35 35.39 5.11
CA ALA A 9 0.43 35.33 6.56
C ALA A 9 -0.84 35.90 7.22
N ALA A 10 -1.40 36.98 6.66
CA ALA A 10 -2.64 37.58 7.13
C ALA A 10 -3.81 36.57 7.14
N ARG A 11 -4.03 35.85 6.02
CA ARG A 11 -5.09 34.82 5.94
C ARG A 11 -4.88 33.67 6.92
N ARG A 12 -3.62 33.33 7.20
CA ARG A 12 -3.29 32.30 8.19
C ARG A 12 -3.63 32.76 9.60
N GLU A 13 -3.31 34.00 9.94
CA GLU A 13 -3.64 34.60 11.23
C GLU A 13 -5.16 34.72 11.42
N GLU A 14 -5.89 35.16 10.40
CA GLU A 14 -7.35 35.21 10.41
C GLU A 14 -7.97 33.82 10.62
N PHE A 15 -7.47 32.80 9.93
CA PHE A 15 -7.94 31.43 10.09
C PHE A 15 -7.73 30.91 11.51
N VAL A 16 -6.58 31.21 12.13
CA VAL A 16 -6.31 30.87 13.54
C VAL A 16 -7.26 31.62 14.48
N LYS A 17 -7.58 32.89 14.21
CA LYS A 17 -8.56 33.65 15.00
C LYS A 17 -9.95 33.01 14.93
N VAL A 18 -10.39 32.59 13.75
CA VAL A 18 -11.67 31.87 13.57
C VAL A 18 -11.63 30.52 14.29
N ALA A 19 -10.55 29.76 14.14
CA ALA A 19 -10.38 28.49 14.86
C ALA A 19 -10.46 28.67 16.38
N ASN A 20 -9.78 29.67 16.95
CA ASN A 20 -9.83 29.94 18.39
C ASN A 20 -11.23 30.36 18.89
N SER A 21 -12.10 30.87 18.01
CA SER A 21 -13.48 31.17 18.35
C SER A 21 -14.39 29.93 18.37
N ILE A 22 -13.95 28.83 17.75
CA ILE A 22 -14.66 27.54 17.71
C ILE A 22 -13.88 26.59 18.63
N VAL A 23 -14.38 26.39 19.85
CA VAL A 23 -13.69 25.76 21.01
C VAL A 23 -13.23 24.31 20.79
N GLU A 24 -13.42 23.71 19.61
CA GLU A 24 -13.34 22.27 19.41
C GLU A 24 -12.02 21.73 18.82
N VAL A 25 -11.17 22.51 18.15
CA VAL A 25 -9.93 21.97 17.50
C VAL A 25 -8.81 23.01 17.34
N TYR A 26 -7.55 22.59 17.53
CA TYR A 26 -6.37 23.42 17.17
C TYR A 26 -6.24 23.58 15.65
N ALA A 27 -6.01 24.82 15.19
CA ALA A 27 -5.82 25.10 13.77
C ALA A 27 -4.53 24.43 13.25
N HIS A 28 -4.68 23.50 12.31
CA HIS A 28 -3.59 22.91 11.55
C HIS A 28 -3.65 23.36 10.10
N PHE A 29 -2.58 24.01 9.62
CA PHE A 29 -2.52 24.37 8.21
C PHE A 29 -2.59 23.14 7.32
N LEU A 30 -3.41 23.22 6.27
CA LEU A 30 -3.54 22.14 5.31
C LEU A 30 -2.19 21.81 4.69
N HIS A 31 -1.99 20.54 4.36
CA HIS A 31 -0.82 20.12 3.60
C HIS A 31 -0.99 20.41 2.12
N ARG A 32 0.11 20.52 1.38
CA ARG A 32 0.06 20.60 -0.07
C ARG A 32 -0.29 19.21 -0.59
N PHE A 33 -1.35 19.11 -1.38
CA PHE A 33 -1.61 17.88 -2.12
C PHE A 33 -0.54 17.71 -3.21
N VAL A 34 0.11 16.54 -3.22
CA VAL A 34 1.06 16.13 -4.26
C VAL A 34 0.54 14.82 -4.84
N CYS A 35 0.18 14.83 -6.12
CA CYS A 35 -0.46 13.70 -6.79
C CYS A 35 0.39 12.41 -6.77
N THR A 36 1.71 12.55 -6.78
CA THR A 36 2.65 11.41 -6.73
C THR A 36 2.90 10.85 -5.33
N ARG A 37 2.39 11.51 -4.27
CA ARG A 37 2.60 11.09 -2.87
C ARG A 37 1.30 10.64 -2.23
N TRP A 38 0.77 9.54 -2.74
CA TRP A 38 -0.53 9.03 -2.32
C TRP A 38 -0.63 8.72 -0.82
N ILE A 39 0.47 8.38 -0.14
CA ILE A 39 0.47 8.21 1.32
C ILE A 39 0.03 9.49 2.05
N GLU A 40 0.42 10.65 1.54
CA GLU A 40 0.12 11.96 2.12
C GLU A 40 -1.36 12.36 1.90
N ILE A 41 -2.11 11.68 1.00
CA ILE A 41 -3.53 11.98 0.77
C ILE A 41 -4.37 11.70 2.02
N GLY A 42 -4.04 10.62 2.76
CA GLY A 42 -4.75 10.26 3.98
C GLY A 42 -4.63 11.36 5.02
N ILE A 43 -3.40 11.78 5.31
CA ILE A 43 -3.10 12.85 6.29
C ILE A 43 -3.79 14.16 5.88
N LEU A 44 -3.80 14.48 4.58
CA LEU A 44 -4.47 15.67 4.07
C LEU A 44 -5.98 15.60 4.30
N LEU A 45 -6.62 14.49 3.94
CA LEU A 45 -8.06 14.30 4.07
C LEU A 45 -8.50 14.25 5.53
N GLU A 46 -7.75 13.57 6.40
CA GLU A 46 -7.98 13.56 7.85
C GLU A 46 -8.03 14.98 8.40
N ARG A 47 -7.01 15.79 8.06
CA ARG A 47 -6.93 17.19 8.50
C ARG A 47 -8.05 18.07 7.95
N ILE A 48 -8.54 17.80 6.73
CA ILE A 48 -9.68 18.53 6.14
C ILE A 48 -10.96 18.18 6.89
N VAL A 49 -11.20 16.89 7.15
CA VAL A 49 -12.38 16.39 7.85
C VAL A 49 -12.41 16.87 9.30
N GLU A 50 -11.29 16.78 10.02
CA GLU A 50 -11.16 17.23 11.41
C GLU A 50 -11.45 18.72 11.59
N GLN A 51 -11.06 19.55 10.62
CA GLN A 51 -11.26 21.00 10.67
C GLN A 51 -12.43 21.47 9.81
N TRP A 52 -13.33 20.57 9.40
CA TRP A 52 -14.40 20.90 8.46
C TRP A 52 -15.27 22.06 8.94
N ASN A 53 -15.63 22.07 10.24
CA ASN A 53 -16.43 23.14 10.85
C ASN A 53 -15.71 24.50 10.79
N ILE A 54 -14.41 24.52 11.14
CA ILE A 54 -13.58 25.73 11.09
C ILE A 54 -13.44 26.24 9.65
N ILE A 55 -13.23 25.33 8.69
CA ILE A 55 -13.12 25.67 7.27
C ILE A 55 -14.45 26.29 6.78
N ASN A 56 -15.59 25.71 7.14
CA ASN A 56 -16.90 26.26 6.78
C ASN A 56 -17.11 27.64 7.42
N GLU A 57 -16.85 27.81 8.71
CA GLU A 57 -16.97 29.11 9.38
C GLU A 57 -16.09 30.17 8.70
N TYR A 58 -14.82 29.83 8.42
CA TYR A 58 -13.90 30.76 7.79
C TYR A 58 -14.35 31.18 6.38
N PHE A 59 -14.66 30.21 5.51
CA PHE A 59 -14.96 30.51 4.11
C PHE A 59 -16.42 30.94 3.84
N LEU A 60 -17.39 30.46 4.63
CA LEU A 60 -18.81 30.72 4.39
C LEU A 60 -19.37 31.83 5.28
N ILE A 61 -18.75 32.14 6.42
CA ILE A 61 -19.28 33.12 7.38
C ILE A 61 -18.31 34.29 7.59
N PHE A 62 -17.07 34.03 7.99
CA PHE A 62 -16.10 35.08 8.33
C PHE A 62 -15.66 35.89 7.09
N LEU A 63 -15.16 35.22 6.06
CA LEU A 63 -14.64 35.88 4.85
C LEU A 63 -15.69 36.77 4.18
N PRO A 64 -16.94 36.30 3.92
CA PRO A 64 -17.98 37.14 3.33
C PRO A 64 -18.34 38.40 4.14
N LYS A 65 -18.11 38.41 5.47
CA LYS A 65 -18.37 39.58 6.32
C LYS A 65 -17.30 40.67 6.18
N ILE A 66 -16.06 40.30 5.82
CA ILE A 66 -14.90 41.19 5.94
C ILE A 66 -14.37 41.65 4.57
N ASP A 67 -14.50 40.85 3.52
CA ASP A 67 -13.87 41.12 2.22
C ASP A 67 -14.91 41.20 1.08
N LYS A 68 -15.33 42.43 0.73
CA LYS A 68 -16.38 42.69 -0.28
C LYS A 68 -16.04 42.27 -1.72
N PRO A 69 -14.78 42.33 -2.23
CA PRO A 69 -14.45 41.84 -3.58
C PRO A 69 -14.25 40.31 -3.70
N LEU A 70 -14.63 39.49 -2.72
CA LEU A 70 -14.50 38.01 -2.80
C LEU A 70 -15.26 37.39 -3.97
N ASP A 71 -16.35 38.00 -4.41
CA ASP A 71 -17.18 37.46 -5.50
C ASP A 71 -16.45 37.35 -6.84
N ARG A 72 -15.41 38.17 -7.04
CA ARG A 72 -14.56 38.13 -8.24
C ARG A 72 -13.40 37.14 -8.13
N ASN A 73 -13.16 36.55 -6.96
CA ASN A 73 -12.05 35.64 -6.74
C ASN A 73 -12.45 34.20 -7.10
N GLU A 74 -12.02 33.74 -8.27
CA GLU A 74 -12.33 32.38 -8.75
C GLU A 74 -11.91 31.26 -7.78
N ARG A 75 -10.82 31.45 -7.04
CA ARG A 75 -10.34 30.44 -6.07
C ARG A 75 -11.29 30.36 -4.89
N PHE A 76 -11.75 31.50 -4.40
CA PHE A 76 -12.77 31.56 -3.35
C PHE A 76 -14.07 30.91 -3.83
N GLN A 77 -14.56 31.27 -5.02
CA GLN A 77 -15.80 30.69 -5.56
C GLN A 77 -15.71 29.17 -5.71
N ARG A 78 -14.59 28.64 -6.21
CA ARG A 78 -14.36 27.19 -6.27
C ARG A 78 -14.42 26.54 -4.88
N ILE A 79 -13.76 27.12 -3.88
CA ILE A 79 -13.78 26.60 -2.50
C ILE A 79 -15.20 26.66 -1.94
N LYS A 80 -15.89 27.80 -2.07
CA LYS A 80 -17.27 28.01 -1.61
C LYS A 80 -18.22 26.98 -2.21
N THR A 81 -18.19 26.77 -3.52
CA THR A 81 -19.02 25.77 -4.20
C THR A 81 -18.76 24.36 -3.69
N THR A 82 -17.49 24.00 -3.44
CA THR A 82 -17.13 22.71 -2.85
C THR A 82 -17.66 22.55 -1.42
N LEU A 83 -17.55 23.59 -0.59
CA LEU A 83 -17.98 23.55 0.82
C LEU A 83 -19.51 23.48 1.00
N VAL A 84 -20.26 24.21 0.16
CA VAL A 84 -21.73 24.21 0.21
C VAL A 84 -22.32 22.87 -0.24
N SER A 85 -21.61 22.12 -1.07
CA SER A 85 -22.09 20.85 -1.59
C SER A 85 -22.04 19.74 -0.54
N LYS A 86 -23.22 19.22 -0.16
CA LYS A 86 -23.37 18.14 0.83
C LYS A 86 -22.63 16.86 0.43
N ILE A 87 -22.52 16.57 -0.87
CA ILE A 87 -21.84 15.36 -1.37
C ILE A 87 -20.31 15.41 -1.19
N THR A 88 -19.72 16.60 -1.02
CA THR A 88 -18.28 16.75 -0.88
C THR A 88 -17.76 16.01 0.35
N MET A 89 -18.43 16.19 1.49
CA MET A 89 -18.03 15.53 2.74
C MET A 89 -18.16 14.01 2.62
N THR A 90 -19.25 13.54 2.01
CA THR A 90 -19.46 12.12 1.68
C THR A 90 -18.30 11.55 0.84
N ARG A 91 -17.87 12.28 -0.20
CA ARG A 91 -16.74 11.88 -1.05
C ARG A 91 -15.41 11.86 -0.29
N PHE A 92 -15.15 12.82 0.59
CA PHE A 92 -13.94 12.81 1.43
C PHE A 92 -13.92 11.62 2.38
N HIS A 93 -15.04 11.30 3.04
CA HIS A 93 -15.13 10.12 3.88
C HIS A 93 -14.95 8.82 3.09
N PHE A 94 -15.48 8.73 1.86
CA PHE A 94 -15.29 7.57 1.02
C PHE A 94 -13.83 7.36 0.62
N ILE A 95 -13.14 8.41 0.14
CA ILE A 95 -11.72 8.32 -0.21
C ILE A 95 -10.87 8.00 1.04
N LEU A 96 -11.21 8.59 2.19
CA LEU A 96 -10.52 8.31 3.44
C LEU A 96 -10.73 6.86 3.90
N TYR A 97 -11.92 6.30 3.69
CA TYR A 97 -12.19 4.87 3.89
C TYR A 97 -11.25 4.04 3.01
N LEU A 98 -11.22 4.27 1.69
CA LEU A 98 -10.35 3.53 0.76
C LEU A 98 -8.88 3.59 1.19
N TYR A 99 -8.40 4.78 1.55
CA TYR A 99 -7.06 4.96 2.06
C TYR A 99 -6.81 4.11 3.32
N ARG A 100 -7.67 4.22 4.32
CA ARG A 100 -7.47 3.56 5.62
C ARG A 100 -7.57 2.03 5.54
N THR A 101 -8.50 1.51 4.76
CA THR A 101 -8.83 0.07 4.78
C THR A 101 -8.12 -0.73 3.71
N ILE A 102 -7.81 -0.12 2.55
CA ILE A 102 -7.20 -0.83 1.42
C ILE A 102 -5.72 -0.44 1.30
N PHE A 103 -5.43 0.86 1.15
CA PHE A 103 -4.12 1.28 0.66
C PHE A 103 -3.07 1.51 1.75
N LYS A 104 -3.45 1.98 2.95
CA LYS A 104 -2.49 2.34 4.00
C LYS A 104 -1.56 1.18 4.34
N LYS A 105 -2.11 -0.03 4.54
CA LYS A 105 -1.32 -1.23 4.84
C LYS A 105 -0.38 -1.58 3.68
N ALA A 106 -0.91 -1.61 2.45
CA ALA A 106 -0.13 -1.92 1.26
C ALA A 106 1.02 -0.94 1.05
N LEU A 107 0.75 0.36 1.16
CA LEU A 107 1.75 1.41 0.97
C LEU A 107 2.87 1.34 2.01
N VAL A 108 2.52 1.13 3.29
CA VAL A 108 3.52 0.93 4.35
C VAL A 108 4.33 -0.35 4.12
N TRP A 109 3.70 -1.41 3.62
CA TRP A 109 4.35 -2.68 3.32
C TRP A 109 5.37 -2.53 2.19
N PHE A 110 5.04 -1.85 1.10
CA PHE A 110 5.95 -1.60 -0.03
C PHE A 110 7.13 -0.67 0.32
N GLN A 111 7.09 0.00 1.47
CA GLN A 111 8.15 0.87 1.97
C GLN A 111 9.15 0.18 2.91
N GLN A 112 8.92 -1.09 3.24
CA GLN A 112 9.81 -1.84 4.14
C GLN A 112 11.20 -2.05 3.52
N GLU A 113 12.21 -2.21 4.37
CA GLU A 113 13.61 -2.44 3.96
C GLU A 113 13.95 -3.92 3.82
N ARG A 114 13.25 -4.76 4.58
CA ARG A 114 13.55 -6.19 4.64
C ARG A 114 13.17 -6.90 3.34
N PRO A 115 13.81 -8.04 3.00
CA PRO A 115 13.42 -8.83 1.84
C PRO A 115 11.99 -9.37 1.98
N LEU A 116 11.09 -9.02 1.07
CA LEU A 116 9.69 -9.47 1.07
C LEU A 116 9.28 -10.18 -0.22
N VAL A 117 10.25 -10.55 -1.07
CA VAL A 117 9.95 -11.16 -2.38
C VAL A 117 9.15 -12.47 -2.28
N HIS A 118 9.33 -13.21 -1.17
CA HIS A 118 8.64 -14.46 -0.87
C HIS A 118 7.13 -14.29 -0.56
N VAL A 119 6.68 -13.09 -0.19
CA VAL A 119 5.27 -12.76 0.07
C VAL A 119 4.71 -11.72 -0.91
N LEU A 120 5.55 -11.19 -1.82
CA LEU A 120 5.15 -10.15 -2.75
C LEU A 120 3.98 -10.57 -3.65
N PHE A 121 4.03 -11.79 -4.21
CA PHE A 121 2.97 -12.28 -5.08
C PHE A 121 1.62 -12.39 -4.35
N SER A 122 1.62 -12.99 -3.16
CA SER A 122 0.41 -13.16 -2.35
C SER A 122 -0.16 -11.81 -1.92
N GLU A 123 0.69 -10.88 -1.49
CA GLU A 123 0.27 -9.53 -1.11
C GLU A 123 -0.32 -8.74 -2.29
N CYS A 124 0.27 -8.83 -3.49
CA CYS A 124 -0.32 -8.23 -4.69
C CYS A 124 -1.73 -8.80 -4.99
N CYS A 125 -1.90 -10.12 -4.90
CA CYS A 125 -3.22 -10.74 -5.05
C CYS A 125 -4.18 -10.31 -3.93
N ASN A 126 -3.71 -10.17 -2.70
CA ASN A 126 -4.53 -9.76 -1.56
C ASN A 126 -5.04 -8.32 -1.71
N ILE A 127 -4.21 -7.39 -2.20
CA ILE A 127 -4.63 -6.00 -2.45
C ILE A 127 -5.77 -5.97 -3.47
N LEU A 128 -5.62 -6.65 -4.61
CA LEU A 128 -6.67 -6.75 -5.62
C LEU A 128 -7.94 -7.40 -5.04
N ARG A 129 -7.78 -8.49 -4.28
CA ARG A 129 -8.89 -9.18 -3.62
C ARG A 129 -9.65 -8.26 -2.67
N SER A 130 -8.95 -7.47 -1.84
CA SER A 130 -9.57 -6.52 -0.90
C SER A 130 -10.42 -5.47 -1.63
N VAL A 131 -9.96 -4.98 -2.79
CA VAL A 131 -10.76 -4.07 -3.62
C VAL A 131 -11.99 -4.76 -4.18
N LEU A 132 -11.82 -5.93 -4.80
CA LEU A 132 -12.94 -6.67 -5.40
C LEU A 132 -14.00 -7.03 -4.35
N LEU A 133 -13.61 -7.45 -3.15
CA LEU A 133 -14.56 -7.76 -2.07
C LEU A 133 -15.39 -6.55 -1.62
N CYS A 134 -14.96 -5.32 -1.88
CA CYS A 134 -15.76 -4.14 -1.53
C CYS A 134 -17.04 -3.99 -2.36
N PHE A 135 -17.07 -4.51 -3.60
CA PHE A 135 -18.18 -4.25 -4.53
C PHE A 135 -18.61 -5.44 -5.39
N VAL A 136 -17.81 -6.51 -5.47
CA VAL A 136 -18.14 -7.77 -6.16
C VAL A 136 -18.71 -8.78 -5.16
N LYS A 137 -19.59 -9.65 -5.63
CA LYS A 137 -20.17 -10.73 -4.80
C LYS A 137 -19.08 -11.68 -4.30
N GLU A 138 -19.18 -12.11 -3.04
CA GLU A 138 -18.13 -12.85 -2.32
C GLU A 138 -17.84 -14.22 -2.95
N ASP A 139 -18.87 -14.91 -3.39
CA ASP A 139 -18.81 -16.22 -4.05
C ASP A 139 -17.96 -16.18 -5.33
N LEU A 140 -17.89 -15.03 -6.01
CA LEU A 140 -17.09 -14.86 -7.22
C LEU A 140 -15.60 -14.58 -6.94
N VAL A 141 -15.25 -14.16 -5.72
CA VAL A 141 -13.92 -13.68 -5.35
C VAL A 141 -13.19 -14.63 -4.39
N ALA A 142 -13.89 -15.17 -3.39
CA ALA A 142 -13.33 -15.71 -2.15
C ALA A 142 -12.11 -16.63 -2.35
N PHE A 143 -12.29 -17.74 -3.06
CA PHE A 143 -11.26 -18.78 -3.15
C PHE A 143 -10.34 -18.66 -4.38
N LYS A 144 -10.53 -17.63 -5.22
CA LYS A 144 -9.77 -17.48 -6.45
C LYS A 144 -8.37 -16.94 -6.17
N GLN A 145 -7.37 -17.53 -6.81
CA GLN A 145 -5.97 -17.12 -6.67
C GLN A 145 -5.29 -16.89 -8.03
N GLY A 146 -4.23 -16.07 -8.03
CA GLY A 146 -3.43 -15.79 -9.23
C GLY A 146 -4.29 -15.39 -10.43
N THR A 147 -4.15 -16.12 -11.53
CA THR A 147 -4.86 -15.84 -12.80
C THR A 147 -6.38 -15.94 -12.69
N GLN A 148 -6.92 -16.72 -11.74
CA GLN A 148 -8.36 -16.80 -11.53
C GLN A 148 -8.94 -15.50 -10.97
N LEU A 149 -8.14 -14.74 -10.21
CA LEU A 149 -8.55 -13.43 -9.70
C LEU A 149 -8.64 -12.41 -10.84
N LEU A 150 -7.74 -12.53 -11.83
CA LEU A 150 -7.67 -11.67 -13.01
C LEU A 150 -8.79 -11.93 -14.02
N SER A 151 -9.39 -13.13 -14.00
CA SER A 151 -10.48 -13.50 -14.92
C SER A 151 -11.88 -13.15 -14.39
N ILE A 152 -11.98 -12.50 -13.23
CA ILE A 152 -13.27 -12.06 -12.69
C ILE A 152 -13.78 -10.90 -13.53
N SER A 153 -14.95 -11.07 -14.14
CA SER A 153 -15.66 -10.00 -14.86
C SER A 153 -16.34 -9.06 -13.85
N TYR A 154 -15.54 -8.28 -13.12
CA TYR A 154 -16.00 -7.39 -12.04
C TYR A 154 -16.83 -6.20 -12.54
N GLU A 155 -16.69 -5.85 -13.82
CA GLU A 155 -17.42 -4.77 -14.48
C GLU A 155 -18.91 -5.11 -14.71
N LEU A 156 -19.24 -6.41 -14.77
CA LEU A 156 -20.62 -6.83 -15.01
C LEU A 156 -21.48 -6.52 -13.78
N GLN A 157 -22.51 -5.69 -13.95
CA GLN A 157 -23.43 -5.30 -12.88
C GLN A 157 -24.01 -6.51 -12.12
N ASN A 158 -24.29 -7.61 -12.82
CA ASN A 158 -24.82 -8.85 -12.22
C ASN A 158 -23.83 -9.55 -11.27
N ASN A 159 -22.53 -9.29 -11.42
CA ASN A 159 -21.49 -9.82 -10.54
C ASN A 159 -21.23 -8.90 -9.34
N GLN A 160 -21.73 -7.67 -9.38
CA GLN A 160 -21.56 -6.70 -8.32
C GLN A 160 -22.63 -6.86 -7.24
N ARG A 161 -22.30 -6.39 -6.04
CA ARG A 161 -23.22 -6.28 -4.90
C ARG A 161 -24.25 -5.20 -5.17
N ILE A 162 -25.42 -5.30 -4.53
CA ILE A 162 -26.40 -4.20 -4.48
C ILE A 162 -25.84 -3.02 -3.65
N ASP A 163 -26.36 -1.81 -3.87
CA ASP A 163 -25.85 -0.57 -3.26
C ASP A 163 -25.70 -0.65 -1.74
N SER A 164 -26.71 -1.20 -1.04
CA SER A 164 -26.69 -1.35 0.43
C SER A 164 -25.59 -2.29 0.94
N LYS A 165 -25.02 -3.12 0.07
CA LYS A 165 -23.98 -4.11 0.38
C LYS A 165 -22.59 -3.74 -0.16
N ILE A 166 -22.46 -2.62 -0.88
CA ILE A 166 -21.15 -2.08 -1.23
C ILE A 166 -20.48 -1.55 0.03
N GLU A 167 -19.21 -1.85 0.21
CA GLU A 167 -18.40 -1.30 1.29
C GLU A 167 -17.98 0.13 0.95
N ILE A 168 -18.32 1.08 1.81
CA ILE A 168 -18.03 2.52 1.62
C ILE A 168 -17.56 3.21 2.90
N GLY A 169 -17.53 2.47 4.02
CA GLY A 169 -17.20 2.99 5.34
C GLY A 169 -18.37 3.65 6.08
N GLU A 170 -18.32 3.58 7.41
CA GLU A 170 -19.42 4.04 8.28
C GLU A 170 -19.65 5.55 8.21
N SER A 171 -18.58 6.36 8.26
CA SER A 171 -18.70 7.82 8.15
C SER A 171 -19.35 8.23 6.82
N THR A 172 -19.06 7.52 5.73
CA THR A 172 -19.70 7.75 4.42
C THR A 172 -21.19 7.41 4.47
N ARG A 173 -21.57 6.28 5.09
CA ARG A 173 -22.98 5.89 5.27
C ARG A 173 -23.75 6.94 6.07
N ASN A 174 -23.13 7.49 7.12
CA ASN A 174 -23.71 8.57 7.91
C ASN A 174 -23.91 9.83 7.06
N CYS A 175 -22.92 10.28 6.30
CA CYS A 175 -23.10 11.45 5.43
C CYS A 175 -24.13 11.22 4.31
N LEU A 176 -24.33 9.97 3.88
CA LEU A 176 -25.35 9.64 2.88
C LEU A 176 -26.76 9.86 3.41
N THR A 177 -27.04 9.77 4.72
CA THR A 177 -28.42 9.92 5.23
C THR A 177 -29.02 11.28 4.86
N ASP A 178 -28.17 12.31 4.82
CA ASP A 178 -28.54 13.71 4.58
C ASP A 178 -28.69 14.06 3.09
N LEU A 179 -28.37 13.12 2.20
CA LEU A 179 -28.48 13.28 0.75
C LEU A 179 -29.85 12.84 0.22
N SER A 180 -30.28 13.50 -0.86
CA SER A 180 -31.48 13.10 -1.62
C SER A 180 -31.31 11.74 -2.28
N SER A 181 -32.42 11.11 -2.67
CA SER A 181 -32.39 9.81 -3.37
C SER A 181 -31.58 9.87 -4.67
N ASN A 182 -31.67 10.96 -5.42
CA ASN A 182 -30.92 11.13 -6.67
C ASN A 182 -29.42 11.26 -6.42
N GLU A 183 -29.01 11.98 -5.37
CA GLU A 183 -27.60 12.10 -4.98
C GLU A 183 -27.04 10.77 -4.48
N LYS A 184 -27.83 9.97 -3.74
CA LYS A 184 -27.44 8.61 -3.32
C LYS A 184 -27.18 7.70 -4.52
N ILE A 185 -28.09 7.70 -5.50
CA ILE A 185 -27.94 6.92 -6.74
C ILE A 185 -26.67 7.34 -7.49
N ALA A 186 -26.46 8.66 -7.64
CA ALA A 186 -25.25 9.19 -8.28
C ALA A 186 -23.98 8.77 -7.52
N PHE A 187 -23.98 8.86 -6.19
CA PHE A 187 -22.85 8.44 -5.37
C PHE A 187 -22.51 6.95 -5.54
N TYR A 188 -23.50 6.06 -5.51
CA TYR A 188 -23.22 4.63 -5.69
C TYR A 188 -22.74 4.28 -7.09
N LYS A 189 -23.21 5.02 -8.11
CA LYS A 189 -22.66 4.92 -9.46
C LYS A 189 -21.18 5.33 -9.48
N ASP A 190 -20.85 6.49 -8.91
CA ASP A 190 -19.46 6.98 -8.80
C ASP A 190 -18.58 5.98 -8.01
N ALA A 191 -19.08 5.43 -6.91
CA ALA A 191 -18.34 4.49 -6.08
C ALA A 191 -18.00 3.19 -6.83
N ARG A 192 -18.93 2.65 -7.62
CA ARG A 192 -18.69 1.49 -8.49
C ARG A 192 -17.64 1.79 -9.54
N GLU A 193 -17.74 2.95 -10.19
CA GLU A 193 -16.77 3.39 -11.20
C GLU A 193 -15.37 3.49 -10.58
N ILE A 194 -15.24 4.14 -9.42
CA ILE A 194 -13.97 4.24 -8.68
C ILE A 194 -13.40 2.85 -8.37
N TYR A 195 -14.23 1.93 -7.87
CA TYR A 195 -13.77 0.57 -7.57
C TYR A 195 -13.33 -0.20 -8.81
N CYS A 196 -14.07 -0.10 -9.92
CA CYS A 196 -13.69 -0.69 -11.20
C CYS A 196 -12.36 -0.13 -11.70
N THR A 197 -12.19 1.20 -11.68
CA THR A 197 -10.94 1.85 -12.10
C THR A 197 -9.77 1.44 -11.21
N ILE A 198 -9.97 1.33 -9.89
CA ILE A 198 -8.91 0.84 -8.99
C ILE A 198 -8.55 -0.61 -9.34
N ALA A 199 -9.54 -1.49 -9.52
CA ALA A 199 -9.29 -2.89 -9.87
C ALA A 199 -8.54 -3.03 -11.19
N GLU A 200 -8.95 -2.29 -12.22
CA GLU A 200 -8.30 -2.24 -13.53
C GLU A 200 -6.83 -1.79 -13.40
N GLU A 201 -6.58 -0.70 -12.68
CA GLU A 201 -5.24 -0.18 -12.47
C GLU A 201 -4.35 -1.14 -11.68
N LEU A 202 -4.90 -1.82 -10.66
CA LEU A 202 -4.15 -2.84 -9.91
C LEU A 202 -3.82 -4.06 -10.78
N ILE A 203 -4.74 -4.52 -11.63
CA ILE A 203 -4.50 -5.61 -12.58
C ILE A 203 -3.41 -5.22 -13.58
N ARG A 204 -3.44 -3.97 -14.05
CA ARG A 204 -2.48 -3.43 -15.03
C ARG A 204 -1.09 -3.24 -14.44
N THR A 205 -0.98 -2.83 -13.17
CA THR A 205 0.28 -2.38 -12.57
C THR A 205 0.96 -3.43 -11.68
N LEU A 206 0.19 -4.28 -10.99
CA LEU A 206 0.76 -5.28 -10.09
C LEU A 206 1.22 -6.53 -10.86
N PRO A 207 2.32 -7.18 -10.44
CA PRO A 207 2.85 -8.37 -11.10
C PRO A 207 2.07 -9.65 -10.73
N THR A 208 0.75 -9.61 -10.73
CA THR A 208 -0.16 -10.71 -10.33
C THR A 208 -0.18 -11.88 -11.32
N ASN A 209 0.38 -11.70 -12.52
CA ASN A 209 0.61 -12.76 -13.51
C ASN A 209 2.09 -13.18 -13.62
N ASN A 210 2.95 -12.74 -12.69
CA ASN A 210 4.37 -13.04 -12.75
C ASN A 210 4.69 -14.43 -12.17
N THR A 211 5.03 -15.37 -13.05
CA THR A 211 5.37 -16.75 -12.70
C THR A 211 6.58 -16.86 -11.76
N LEU A 212 7.60 -16.03 -11.93
CA LEU A 212 8.79 -16.02 -11.06
C LEU A 212 8.39 -15.65 -9.63
N LEU A 213 7.68 -14.54 -9.44
CA LEU A 213 7.21 -14.11 -8.12
C LEU A 213 6.29 -15.16 -7.47
N ARG A 214 5.45 -15.82 -8.27
CA ARG A 214 4.62 -16.93 -7.79
C ARG A 214 5.47 -18.08 -7.25
N HIS A 215 6.54 -18.46 -7.94
CA HIS A 215 7.44 -19.52 -7.48
C HIS A 215 8.25 -19.10 -6.25
N LEU A 216 8.60 -17.81 -6.11
CA LEU A 216 9.39 -17.31 -4.97
C LEU A 216 8.69 -17.47 -3.61
N GLN A 217 7.38 -17.71 -3.60
CA GLN A 217 6.65 -18.07 -2.39
C GLN A 217 7.24 -19.31 -1.68
N CYS A 218 7.85 -20.24 -2.41
CA CYS A 218 8.51 -21.41 -1.81
C CYS A 218 9.63 -21.08 -0.81
N LEU A 219 10.14 -19.83 -0.82
CA LEU A 219 11.12 -19.37 0.16
C LEU A 219 10.51 -19.12 1.55
N HIS A 220 9.19 -19.03 1.66
CA HIS A 220 8.50 -18.87 2.94
C HIS A 220 8.65 -20.16 3.78
N PRO A 221 9.05 -20.08 5.07
CA PRO A 221 9.28 -21.27 5.89
C PRO A 221 8.05 -22.19 6.00
N LEU A 222 6.86 -21.62 6.15
CA LEU A 222 5.59 -22.36 6.15
C LEU A 222 5.33 -23.18 4.86
N LEU A 223 5.90 -22.79 3.73
CA LEU A 223 5.72 -23.51 2.46
C LEU A 223 6.85 -24.52 2.21
N ARG A 224 7.78 -24.70 3.15
CA ARG A 224 8.94 -25.58 2.99
C ARG A 224 8.57 -27.01 2.60
N THR A 225 7.55 -27.57 3.25
CA THR A 225 7.09 -28.96 3.08
C THR A 225 5.98 -29.09 2.04
N GLU A 226 5.61 -28.01 1.37
CA GLU A 226 4.62 -28.06 0.30
C GLU A 226 5.19 -28.78 -0.92
N SER A 227 4.43 -29.72 -1.46
CA SER A 227 4.85 -30.53 -2.62
C SER A 227 5.29 -29.69 -3.82
N ALA A 228 4.67 -28.52 -4.00
CA ALA A 228 4.99 -27.59 -5.09
C ALA A 228 6.32 -26.84 -4.89
N SER A 229 6.81 -26.69 -3.65
CA SER A 229 7.96 -25.82 -3.34
C SER A 229 9.26 -26.31 -3.96
N ARG A 230 9.49 -27.62 -3.98
CA ARG A 230 10.63 -28.21 -4.69
C ARG A 230 10.52 -28.00 -6.20
N THR A 231 9.34 -28.09 -6.77
CA THR A 231 9.15 -27.80 -8.21
C THR A 231 9.44 -26.33 -8.50
N ASN A 232 8.95 -25.43 -7.64
CA ASN A 232 9.14 -23.98 -7.76
C ASN A 232 10.62 -23.59 -7.73
N ILE A 233 11.40 -24.08 -6.75
CA ILE A 233 12.82 -23.73 -6.65
C ILE A 233 13.62 -24.23 -7.87
N MET A 234 13.28 -25.41 -8.38
CA MET A 234 13.94 -25.97 -9.57
C MET A 234 13.57 -25.19 -10.83
N CYS A 235 12.31 -24.77 -10.97
CA CYS A 235 11.87 -23.89 -12.06
C CYS A 235 12.57 -22.53 -12.01
N ILE A 236 12.74 -21.93 -10.83
CA ILE A 236 13.48 -20.67 -10.66
C ILE A 236 14.92 -20.85 -11.13
N THR A 237 15.61 -21.88 -10.65
CA THR A 237 17.02 -22.12 -10.95
C THR A 237 17.26 -22.31 -12.44
N ARG A 238 16.40 -23.09 -13.11
CA ARG A 238 16.44 -23.29 -14.57
C ARG A 238 16.15 -22.03 -15.37
N SER A 239 15.45 -21.06 -14.78
CA SER A 239 15.17 -19.76 -15.42
C SER A 239 16.37 -18.80 -15.34
N ILE A 240 17.45 -19.18 -14.65
CA ILE A 240 18.65 -18.35 -14.49
C ILE A 240 19.92 -19.16 -14.86
N PRO A 241 20.05 -19.63 -16.11
CA PRO A 241 21.07 -20.60 -16.53
C PRO A 241 22.51 -20.07 -16.46
N PHE A 242 22.71 -18.76 -16.37
CA PHE A 242 24.04 -18.17 -16.26
C PHE A 242 24.62 -18.24 -14.84
N LEU A 243 23.80 -18.53 -13.82
CA LEU A 243 24.27 -18.63 -12.42
C LEU A 243 24.57 -20.07 -11.98
N PHE A 244 24.01 -21.07 -12.66
CA PHE A 244 24.08 -22.47 -12.23
C PHE A 244 24.34 -23.40 -13.40
N ASN A 245 25.33 -24.28 -13.26
CA ASN A 245 25.55 -25.38 -14.20
C ASN A 245 24.69 -26.61 -13.87
N GLU A 246 24.67 -27.61 -14.76
CA GLU A 246 23.86 -28.83 -14.59
C GLU A 246 24.16 -29.59 -13.29
N GLU A 247 25.44 -29.68 -12.90
CA GLU A 247 25.86 -30.35 -11.66
C GLU A 247 25.37 -29.59 -10.40
N GLU A 248 25.39 -28.25 -10.43
CA GLU A 248 24.81 -27.42 -9.36
C GLU A 248 23.29 -27.60 -9.27
N ILE A 249 22.59 -27.71 -10.41
CA ILE A 249 21.14 -27.94 -10.45
C ILE A 249 20.80 -29.31 -9.83
N ASP A 250 21.54 -30.36 -10.17
CA ASP A 250 21.36 -31.68 -9.58
C ASP A 250 21.65 -31.68 -8.07
N ARG A 251 22.72 -30.99 -7.64
CA ARG A 251 23.02 -30.79 -6.22
C ARG A 251 21.92 -30.05 -5.48
N LEU A 252 21.40 -28.96 -6.04
CA LEU A 252 20.30 -28.19 -5.45
C LEU A 252 19.07 -29.07 -5.20
N SER A 253 18.75 -29.96 -6.14
CA SER A 253 17.62 -30.89 -6.02
C SER A 253 17.75 -31.81 -4.80
N VAL A 254 18.97 -32.23 -4.46
CA VAL A 254 19.29 -33.04 -3.27
C VAL A 254 19.32 -32.18 -2.00
N GLU A 255 19.95 -31.01 -2.06
CA GLU A 255 19.99 -30.06 -0.95
C GLU A 255 18.59 -29.64 -0.51
N TRP A 256 17.66 -29.38 -1.44
CA TRP A 256 16.28 -29.02 -1.11
C TRP A 256 15.54 -30.14 -0.38
N ARG A 257 15.67 -31.40 -0.82
CA ARG A 257 15.09 -32.56 -0.13
C ARG A 257 15.63 -32.70 1.29
N THR A 258 16.92 -32.46 1.44
CA THR A 258 17.57 -32.48 2.75
C THR A 258 17.04 -31.37 3.64
N TYR A 259 16.90 -30.15 3.10
CA TYR A 259 16.30 -29.00 3.78
C TYR A 259 14.86 -29.24 4.22
N GLU A 260 14.05 -29.91 3.38
CA GLU A 260 12.66 -30.30 3.69
C GLU A 260 12.56 -31.28 4.87
N MET A 261 13.57 -32.14 5.06
CA MET A 261 13.61 -33.13 6.14
C MET A 261 14.39 -32.66 7.38
N THR A 262 15.10 -31.53 7.28
CA THR A 262 15.89 -31.01 8.40
C THR A 262 14.95 -30.50 9.49
N ASP A 263 15.25 -30.87 10.74
CA ASP A 263 14.56 -30.32 11.90
C ASP A 263 15.08 -28.90 12.15
N ILE A 264 14.19 -27.91 12.02
CA ILE A 264 14.53 -26.48 12.11
C ILE A 264 13.65 -25.90 13.20
N SER A 265 14.26 -25.28 14.21
CA SER A 265 13.55 -24.65 15.32
C SER A 265 12.54 -23.61 14.83
N ASP A 266 11.37 -23.57 15.46
CA ASP A 266 10.31 -22.59 15.24
C ASP A 266 10.64 -21.19 15.80
N GLU A 267 11.85 -20.96 16.28
CA GLU A 267 12.32 -19.68 16.84
C GLU A 267 12.16 -18.47 15.89
N TRP A 268 11.95 -18.70 14.59
CA TRP A 268 11.64 -17.66 13.62
C TRP A 268 10.18 -17.14 13.73
N MET A 269 9.35 -17.74 14.59
CA MET A 269 7.96 -17.34 14.90
C MET A 269 7.87 -16.80 16.34
N GLU A 270 7.30 -15.60 16.52
CA GLU A 270 7.07 -14.99 17.82
C GLU A 270 5.63 -15.21 18.33
N GLY A 271 5.51 -15.50 19.63
CA GLY A 271 4.25 -15.57 20.39
C GLY A 271 3.30 -16.68 19.93
N LYS A 272 3.55 -17.91 20.40
CA LYS A 272 2.55 -18.97 20.43
C LYS A 272 1.58 -18.64 21.57
N THR A 273 0.39 -18.11 21.28
CA THR A 273 -0.66 -17.97 22.30
C THR A 273 -1.07 -19.36 22.77
N GLY A 274 -1.02 -19.61 24.09
CA GLY A 274 -1.30 -20.92 24.70
C GLY A 274 -2.75 -21.43 24.61
N ASN A 275 -3.54 -20.96 23.65
CA ASN A 275 -4.83 -21.55 23.33
C ASN A 275 -4.63 -22.58 22.21
N GLU A 276 -4.80 -23.86 22.56
CA GLU A 276 -4.61 -25.05 21.72
C GLU A 276 -5.39 -25.06 20.38
N ASN A 277 -6.25 -24.06 20.14
CA ASN A 277 -7.11 -23.95 18.96
C ASN A 277 -6.74 -22.81 17.98
N GLN A 278 -5.71 -22.01 18.25
CA GLN A 278 -5.20 -20.98 17.32
C GLN A 278 -3.67 -20.95 17.33
N ASN A 279 -3.07 -21.90 16.61
CA ASN A 279 -1.62 -21.97 16.37
C ASN A 279 -1.18 -20.95 15.30
N GLU A 280 -1.67 -19.71 15.34
CA GLU A 280 -1.19 -18.66 14.45
C GLU A 280 -0.12 -17.81 15.16
N PRO A 281 1.08 -17.66 14.60
CA PRO A 281 2.13 -16.80 15.15
C PRO A 281 1.67 -15.35 15.25
N THR A 282 1.93 -14.70 16.38
CA THR A 282 1.65 -13.27 16.53
C THR A 282 2.59 -12.38 15.70
N ALA A 283 3.80 -12.85 15.42
CA ALA A 283 4.72 -12.19 14.48
C ALA A 283 5.73 -13.19 13.88
N TYR A 284 6.35 -12.78 12.77
CA TYR A 284 7.41 -13.52 12.10
C TYR A 284 8.69 -12.70 12.08
N HIS A 285 9.82 -13.33 12.41
CA HIS A 285 11.13 -12.73 12.21
C HIS A 285 11.39 -12.47 10.71
N PRO A 286 12.21 -11.46 10.37
CA PRO A 286 12.64 -11.22 9.00
C PRO A 286 13.19 -12.49 8.32
N ILE A 287 12.81 -12.67 7.05
CA ILE A 287 13.10 -13.88 6.28
C ILE A 287 14.61 -14.15 6.12
N ASP A 288 15.42 -13.09 6.08
CA ASP A 288 16.87 -13.19 5.99
C ASP A 288 17.50 -13.77 7.26
N ILE A 289 16.88 -13.58 8.43
CA ILE A 289 17.32 -14.18 9.69
C ILE A 289 17.07 -15.69 9.66
N TYR A 290 15.88 -16.11 9.22
CA TYR A 290 15.56 -17.52 9.03
C TYR A 290 16.56 -18.19 8.08
N TRP A 291 16.77 -17.62 6.90
CA TRP A 291 17.69 -18.20 5.92
C TRP A 291 19.15 -18.16 6.38
N ARG A 292 19.56 -17.16 7.15
CA ARG A 292 20.90 -17.11 7.78
C ARG A 292 21.14 -18.30 8.68
N HIS A 293 20.14 -18.76 9.43
CA HIS A 293 20.25 -19.98 10.22
C HIS A 293 20.50 -21.19 9.32
N ILE A 294 19.72 -21.37 8.26
CA ILE A 294 19.89 -22.47 7.29
C ILE A 294 21.28 -22.45 6.66
N PHE A 295 21.79 -21.28 6.29
CA PHE A 295 23.11 -21.12 5.70
C PHE A 295 24.25 -21.52 6.66
N SER A 296 24.00 -21.54 7.96
CA SER A 296 24.99 -21.88 8.99
C SER A 296 25.03 -23.37 9.32
N ILE A 297 24.07 -24.15 8.85
CA ILE A 297 23.97 -25.58 9.16
C ILE A 297 25.14 -26.33 8.48
N LYS A 298 25.81 -27.15 9.28
CA LYS A 298 26.98 -27.93 8.88
C LYS A 298 26.70 -29.43 8.97
N THR A 299 27.34 -30.17 8.09
CA THR A 299 27.39 -31.63 8.15
C THR A 299 28.25 -32.09 9.34
N SER A 300 28.23 -33.39 9.63
CA SER A 300 29.09 -34.01 10.67
C SER A 300 30.59 -33.82 10.41
N THR A 301 30.99 -33.56 9.16
CA THR A 301 32.39 -33.29 8.80
C THR A 301 32.76 -31.81 8.92
N GLY A 302 31.82 -30.94 9.33
CA GLY A 302 32.04 -29.51 9.51
C GLY A 302 31.89 -28.67 8.23
N SER A 303 31.62 -29.28 7.07
CA SER A 303 31.31 -28.56 5.83
C SER A 303 29.88 -28.01 5.83
N LEU A 304 29.62 -26.94 5.08
CA LEU A 304 28.27 -26.39 4.93
C LEU A 304 27.35 -27.41 4.23
N GLN A 305 26.14 -27.58 4.75
CA GLN A 305 25.20 -28.58 4.25
C GLN A 305 24.47 -28.14 2.98
N PHE A 306 24.26 -26.83 2.79
CA PHE A 306 23.39 -26.26 1.76
C PHE A 306 24.12 -25.23 0.88
N ILE A 307 25.13 -25.66 0.11
CA ILE A 307 26.02 -24.73 -0.60
C ILE A 307 25.29 -24.07 -1.78
N VAL A 308 24.68 -24.86 -2.65
CA VAL A 308 24.01 -24.34 -3.86
C VAL A 308 22.73 -23.62 -3.52
N LEU A 309 21.96 -24.15 -2.56
CA LEU A 309 20.77 -23.52 -2.02
C LEU A 309 21.09 -22.15 -1.40
N THR A 310 22.17 -22.05 -0.62
CA THR A 310 22.61 -20.76 -0.06
C THR A 310 22.92 -19.74 -1.16
N LYS A 311 23.65 -20.16 -2.21
CA LYS A 311 23.97 -19.30 -3.36
C LYS A 311 22.69 -18.78 -4.01
N LEU A 312 21.74 -19.67 -4.31
CA LEU A 312 20.47 -19.30 -4.94
C LEU A 312 19.64 -18.36 -4.07
N VAL A 313 19.38 -18.72 -2.82
CA VAL A 313 18.49 -17.94 -1.94
C VAL A 313 19.04 -16.53 -1.71
N LYS A 314 20.36 -16.38 -1.56
CA LYS A 314 20.97 -15.04 -1.45
C LYS A 314 20.70 -14.18 -2.68
N CYS A 315 20.84 -14.74 -3.88
CA CYS A 315 20.48 -14.03 -5.12
C CYS A 315 19.00 -13.65 -5.13
N LEU A 316 18.10 -14.55 -4.74
CA LEU A 316 16.65 -14.29 -4.75
C LEU A 316 16.23 -13.24 -3.71
N LEU A 317 16.81 -13.29 -2.50
CA LEU A 317 16.52 -12.31 -1.44
C LEU A 317 17.12 -10.93 -1.71
N SER A 318 18.05 -10.79 -2.66
CA SER A 318 18.53 -9.49 -3.14
C SER A 318 17.58 -8.80 -4.14
N LEU A 319 16.53 -9.49 -4.60
CA LEU A 319 15.53 -8.88 -5.46
C LEU A 319 14.73 -7.84 -4.68
N SER A 320 14.60 -6.64 -5.26
CA SER A 320 13.77 -5.60 -4.67
C SER A 320 12.29 -5.98 -4.72
N HIS A 321 11.55 -5.66 -3.66
CA HIS A 321 10.11 -5.85 -3.55
C HIS A 321 9.31 -4.55 -3.70
N GLY A 322 9.98 -3.40 -3.82
CA GLY A 322 9.38 -2.08 -3.88
C GLY A 322 10.38 -0.98 -4.23
N ASN A 323 9.94 0.27 -4.25
CA ASN A 323 10.80 1.42 -4.63
C ASN A 323 11.43 2.11 -3.42
N ALA A 324 11.29 1.53 -2.22
CA ALA A 324 11.61 2.20 -0.96
C ALA A 324 13.06 2.65 -0.86
N ASP A 325 14.00 1.83 -1.32
CA ASP A 325 15.43 2.14 -1.27
C ASP A 325 15.82 3.28 -2.23
N VAL A 326 15.15 3.33 -3.39
CA VAL A 326 15.30 4.40 -4.38
C VAL A 326 14.66 5.70 -3.89
N GLU A 327 13.46 5.65 -3.31
CA GLU A 327 12.80 6.83 -2.75
C GLU A 327 13.54 7.41 -1.54
N ARG A 328 14.15 6.55 -0.71
CA ARG A 328 14.99 6.98 0.41
C ARG A 328 16.29 7.61 -0.05
N SER A 329 16.97 7.06 -1.07
CA SER A 329 18.17 7.69 -1.62
C SER A 329 17.85 9.08 -2.19
N PHE A 330 16.75 9.21 -2.93
CA PHE A 330 16.26 10.52 -3.39
C PHE A 330 15.88 11.46 -2.24
N SER A 331 15.27 10.95 -1.17
CA SER A 331 14.91 11.77 0.00
C SER A 331 16.13 12.28 0.77
N LYS A 332 17.15 11.43 0.96
CA LYS A 332 18.44 11.84 1.54
C LYS A 332 19.14 12.89 0.67
N ASN A 333 19.08 12.72 -0.64
CA ASN A 333 19.69 13.64 -1.60
C ASN A 333 18.86 14.90 -1.85
N ARG A 334 17.62 14.98 -1.36
CA ARG A 334 16.72 16.12 -1.57
C ARG A 334 17.30 17.44 -1.05
N HIS A 335 18.09 17.39 0.02
CA HIS A 335 18.77 18.56 0.58
C HIS A 335 19.96 19.03 -0.27
N LEU A 336 20.52 18.15 -1.11
CA LEU A 336 21.60 18.49 -2.05
C LEU A 336 21.08 19.11 -3.35
N VAL A 337 19.79 18.88 -3.66
CA VAL A 337 19.14 19.24 -4.93
C VAL A 337 18.15 20.41 -4.79
N SER A 338 17.88 20.93 -3.59
CA SER A 338 16.90 22.03 -3.43
C SER A 338 17.37 23.37 -4.00
N ASP A 339 16.47 24.04 -4.73
CA ASP A 339 16.63 25.23 -5.59
C ASP A 339 17.33 26.48 -5.03
N GLU A 340 17.75 26.53 -3.77
CA GLU A 340 18.49 27.70 -3.23
C GLU A 340 20.01 27.48 -3.10
N ARG A 341 20.51 26.24 -3.16
CA ARG A 341 21.96 25.94 -3.21
C ARG A 341 22.22 24.58 -3.86
N ALA A 342 22.21 24.52 -5.19
CA ALA A 342 22.88 23.42 -5.90
C ALA A 342 24.40 23.57 -5.65
N SER A 343 24.93 22.87 -4.65
CA SER A 343 26.38 22.89 -4.36
C SER A 343 27.15 21.79 -5.12
N LEU A 344 26.46 20.90 -5.83
CA LEU A 344 27.06 19.72 -6.46
C LEU A 344 26.46 19.49 -7.83
N SER A 345 27.32 19.24 -8.82
CA SER A 345 26.91 18.87 -10.17
C SER A 345 26.26 17.48 -10.20
N GLU A 346 25.45 17.19 -11.21
CA GLU A 346 24.85 15.87 -11.45
C GLU A 346 25.89 14.73 -11.43
N GLN A 347 27.10 14.99 -11.95
CA GLN A 347 28.23 14.07 -11.88
C GLN A 347 28.71 13.81 -10.44
N SER A 348 28.72 14.83 -9.59
CA SER A 348 29.12 14.71 -8.18
C SER A 348 28.08 13.94 -7.36
N ILE A 349 26.80 14.10 -7.69
CA ILE A 349 25.70 13.35 -7.06
C ILE A 349 25.77 11.87 -7.45
N ASN A 350 26.03 11.56 -8.73
CA ASN A 350 26.20 10.18 -9.19
C ASN A 350 27.42 9.49 -8.55
N GLY A 351 28.51 10.23 -8.32
CA GLY A 351 29.71 9.70 -7.64
C GLY A 351 29.55 9.47 -6.12
N LEU A 352 28.51 10.02 -5.50
CA LEU A 352 28.17 9.76 -4.09
C LEU A 352 27.27 8.52 -3.92
N THR A 353 26.66 8.05 -5.00
CA THR A 353 25.72 6.91 -5.02
C THR A 353 26.33 5.61 -5.55
N SER A 354 27.57 5.66 -6.06
CA SER A 354 28.42 4.49 -6.39
C SER A 354 29.24 4.07 -5.19
#